data_AF-A0A0Q7WZQ0-F1
#
_entry.id   AF-A0A0Q7WZQ0-F1
#
_cell.length_a   1.000
_cell.length_b   1.000
_cell.length_c   1.000
_cell.angle_alpha   90.00
_cell.angle_beta   90.00
_cell.angle_gamma   90.00
#
_symmetry.space_group_name_H-M   'P 1'
#
loop_
_entity.id
_entity.type
_entity.pdbx_description
1 polymer ?
#
loop_
_entity_poly.entity_id
_entity_poly.type
_entity_poly.pdbx_seq_one_letter_code
_entity_poly.pdbx_strand_id
1 'polypeptide(L)'
;MEENVRIKSVKLLSDNWYVLKTTTFDLKRRDGRWQTMSRETYDRGNGAVALLYNSTRRTVLLTRQFRFPAYVNQHDGYLIEAPAGLLDEAHPEQRMHAELEEETGYKVEQLRPVFDVFMSPGSVTERLHFFVGEYHAGSKIGSGGGLEQEGEDIEVIEMDADKALAMTASGEIMDAKTIMLLQYLHLHLLPPRSMMILVAGPYRSGTGDDPARIAANVAAMESFVLPLYRKGHTPVLGEWLALPVLHAAGSQGVGDAVYEEIFHPHCERLLAHCDAVLRIGGASAGTDAMVAAARKRGLLVYHDLDQVPAV
;
A
#
# COMPACT_ATOMS: atom_id res chain seq x y z
N MET A 1 6.17 -38.26 15.47
CA MET A 1 4.87 -37.70 15.06
C MET A 1 4.00 -38.86 14.59
N GLU A 2 2.74 -38.95 15.06
CA GLU A 2 1.81 -39.95 14.51
C GLU A 2 1.61 -39.69 13.01
N GLU A 3 1.72 -40.74 12.21
CA GLU A 3 1.57 -40.67 10.76
C GLU A 3 0.08 -40.52 10.40
N ASN A 4 -0.34 -39.29 10.13
CA ASN A 4 -1.75 -38.95 9.84
C ASN A 4 -2.14 -39.16 8.37
N VAL A 5 -1.17 -39.53 7.52
CA VAL A 5 -1.33 -39.68 6.07
C VAL A 5 -0.65 -40.97 5.62
N ARG A 6 -1.32 -41.78 4.80
CA ARG A 6 -0.75 -43.00 4.19
C ARG A 6 -0.88 -42.93 2.69
N ILE A 7 0.24 -42.88 1.97
CA ILE A 7 0.21 -42.86 0.50
C ILE A 7 -0.14 -44.27 -0.01
N LYS A 8 -1.15 -44.35 -0.88
CA LYS A 8 -1.57 -45.60 -1.52
C LYS A 8 -0.97 -45.76 -2.92
N SER A 9 -1.03 -44.69 -3.71
CA SER A 9 -0.48 -44.68 -5.06
C SER A 9 -0.20 -43.26 -5.55
N VAL A 10 0.75 -43.16 -6.47
CA VAL A 10 1.09 -41.93 -7.18
C VAL A 10 1.05 -42.24 -8.68
N LYS A 11 0.36 -41.42 -9.45
CA LYS A 11 0.27 -41.52 -10.91
C LYS A 11 0.77 -40.23 -11.54
N LEU A 12 1.81 -40.32 -12.36
CA LEU A 12 2.25 -39.21 -13.20
C LEU A 12 1.18 -38.91 -14.27
N LEU A 13 0.84 -37.63 -14.41
CA LEU A 13 -0.09 -37.14 -15.45
C LEU A 13 0.65 -36.36 -16.54
N SER A 14 1.65 -35.56 -16.18
CA SER A 14 2.51 -34.83 -17.12
C SER A 14 3.86 -34.48 -16.48
N ASP A 15 4.91 -34.45 -17.29
CA ASP A 15 6.28 -34.05 -16.95
C ASP A 15 6.92 -33.20 -18.07
N ASN A 16 6.11 -32.50 -18.87
CA ASN A 16 6.62 -31.73 -20.02
C ASN A 16 7.46 -30.51 -19.59
N TRP A 17 6.92 -29.70 -18.69
CA TRP A 17 7.56 -28.48 -18.19
C TRP A 17 7.74 -28.54 -16.67
N TYR A 18 6.68 -28.93 -15.96
CA TYR A 18 6.66 -29.17 -14.52
C TYR A 18 5.88 -30.45 -14.26
N VAL A 19 6.01 -31.02 -13.06
CA VAL A 19 5.46 -32.34 -12.75
C VAL A 19 4.01 -32.21 -12.26
N LEU A 20 3.07 -32.81 -12.99
CA LEU A 20 1.68 -32.97 -12.54
C LEU A 20 1.44 -34.44 -12.18
N LYS A 21 0.98 -34.69 -10.96
CA LYS A 21 0.67 -36.05 -10.47
C LYS A 21 -0.65 -36.12 -9.74
N THR A 22 -1.33 -37.25 -9.84
CA THR A 22 -2.43 -37.63 -8.93
C THR A 22 -1.90 -38.52 -7.82
N THR A 23 -2.16 -38.16 -6.56
CA THR A 23 -1.82 -38.98 -5.39
C THR A 23 -3.09 -39.46 -4.70
N THR A 24 -3.22 -40.78 -4.55
CA THR A 24 -4.26 -41.40 -3.71
C THR A 24 -3.66 -41.74 -2.36
N PHE A 25 -4.33 -41.32 -1.28
CA PHE A 25 -3.85 -41.48 0.09
C PHE A 25 -5.01 -41.64 1.07
N ASP A 26 -4.73 -42.25 2.22
CA ASP A 26 -5.64 -42.23 3.36
C ASP A 26 -5.26 -41.11 4.33
N LEU A 27 -6.22 -40.28 4.70
CA LEU A 27 -6.09 -39.24 5.72
C LEU A 27 -6.81 -39.67 6.99
N LYS A 28 -6.12 -39.65 8.13
CA LYS A 28 -6.74 -39.85 9.45
C LYS A 28 -7.54 -38.59 9.81
N ARG A 29 -8.87 -38.72 9.88
CA ARG A 29 -9.78 -37.64 10.29
C ARG A 29 -9.66 -37.36 11.78
N ARG A 30 -10.19 -36.21 12.22
CA ARG A 30 -10.16 -35.79 13.65
C ARG A 30 -10.86 -36.78 14.59
N ASP A 31 -11.83 -37.53 14.09
CA ASP A 31 -12.54 -38.59 14.83
C ASP A 31 -11.81 -39.95 14.82
N GLY A 32 -10.59 -39.99 14.28
CA GLY A 32 -9.77 -41.20 14.18
C GLY A 32 -10.08 -42.11 12.98
N ARG A 33 -11.16 -41.85 12.22
CA ARG A 33 -11.48 -42.66 11.03
C ARG A 33 -10.51 -42.36 9.89
N TRP A 34 -10.17 -43.39 9.13
CA TRP A 34 -9.40 -43.25 7.90
C TRP A 34 -10.32 -43.00 6.72
N GLN A 35 -9.96 -42.02 5.88
CA GLN A 35 -10.67 -41.75 4.64
C GLN A 35 -9.70 -41.71 3.46
N THR A 36 -10.00 -42.50 2.43
CA THR A 36 -9.29 -42.42 1.15
C THR A 36 -9.69 -41.15 0.40
N MET A 37 -8.68 -40.44 -0.08
CA MET A 37 -8.80 -39.22 -0.87
C MET A 37 -7.86 -39.31 -2.08
N SER A 38 -8.14 -38.52 -3.10
CA SER A 38 -7.26 -38.32 -4.25
C SER A 38 -7.09 -36.83 -4.52
N ARG A 39 -5.87 -36.40 -4.83
CA ARG A 39 -5.54 -35.00 -5.17
C ARG A 39 -4.56 -34.96 -6.33
N GLU A 40 -4.75 -33.99 -7.21
CA GLU A 40 -3.73 -33.59 -8.16
C GLU A 40 -2.83 -32.54 -7.51
N THR A 41 -1.53 -32.65 -7.75
CA THR A 41 -0.53 -31.69 -7.31
C THR A 41 0.33 -31.29 -8.50
N TYR A 42 0.42 -29.99 -8.76
CA TYR A 42 1.31 -29.41 -9.75
C TYR A 42 2.57 -28.89 -9.09
N ASP A 43 3.70 -29.48 -9.46
CA ASP A 43 5.00 -29.25 -8.84
C ASP A 43 5.92 -28.47 -9.75
N ARG A 44 6.01 -27.17 -9.46
CA ARG A 44 6.77 -26.18 -10.25
C ARG A 44 8.09 -25.79 -9.58
N GLY A 45 8.48 -26.49 -8.51
CA GLY A 45 9.56 -26.05 -7.64
C GLY A 45 9.15 -24.92 -6.69
N ASN A 46 10.14 -24.42 -5.97
CA ASN A 46 10.02 -23.29 -5.05
C ASN A 46 10.75 -22.09 -5.65
N GLY A 47 10.48 -20.90 -5.11
CA GLY A 47 11.09 -19.66 -5.58
C GLY A 47 11.43 -18.68 -4.48
N ALA A 48 12.00 -17.55 -4.88
CA ALA A 48 12.26 -16.38 -4.06
C ALA A 48 11.64 -15.13 -4.71
N VAL A 49 11.27 -14.15 -3.89
CA VAL A 49 10.73 -12.85 -4.32
C VAL A 49 11.28 -11.74 -3.43
N ALA A 50 11.60 -10.58 -4.00
CA ALA A 50 12.04 -9.42 -3.23
C ALA A 50 11.34 -8.14 -3.66
N LEU A 51 11.02 -7.28 -2.69
CA LEU A 51 10.66 -5.90 -2.94
C LEU A 51 11.82 -4.98 -2.57
N LEU A 52 12.36 -4.28 -3.55
CA LEU A 52 13.33 -3.22 -3.29
C LEU A 52 12.62 -1.89 -3.05
N TYR A 53 13.03 -1.18 -2.01
CA TYR A 53 12.46 0.11 -1.61
C TYR A 53 13.54 1.14 -1.29
N ASN A 54 13.18 2.42 -1.37
CA ASN A 54 13.99 3.53 -0.90
C ASN A 54 13.17 4.33 0.12
N SER A 55 13.59 4.32 1.38
CA SER A 55 12.84 4.96 2.48
C SER A 55 12.74 6.48 2.33
N THR A 56 13.81 7.12 1.84
CA THR A 56 13.92 8.58 1.71
C THR A 56 13.04 9.11 0.57
N ARG A 57 13.11 8.46 -0.59
CA ARG A 57 12.30 8.81 -1.77
C ARG A 57 10.89 8.23 -1.70
N ARG A 58 10.63 7.31 -0.76
CA ARG A 58 9.39 6.53 -0.64
C ARG A 58 9.03 5.80 -1.93
N THR A 59 10.03 5.27 -2.63
CA THR A 59 9.84 4.59 -3.91
C THR A 59 10.08 3.09 -3.79
N VAL A 60 9.43 2.31 -4.63
CA VAL A 60 9.63 0.86 -4.80
C VAL A 60 10.09 0.55 -6.22
N LEU A 61 10.83 -0.54 -6.38
CA LEU A 61 11.10 -1.15 -7.68
C LEU A 61 10.22 -2.38 -7.86
N LEU A 62 9.49 -2.36 -8.96
CA LEU A 62 8.64 -3.42 -9.45
C LEU A 62 9.04 -3.73 -10.89
N THR A 63 8.52 -4.80 -11.43
CA THR A 63 8.66 -5.19 -12.83
C THR A 63 7.29 -5.29 -13.49
N ARG A 64 7.24 -5.20 -14.81
CA ARG A 64 6.06 -5.58 -15.59
C ARG A 64 6.47 -6.56 -16.68
N GLN A 65 5.78 -7.69 -16.75
CA GLN A 65 6.09 -8.76 -17.69
C GLN A 65 4.84 -9.53 -18.11
N PHE A 66 4.91 -10.21 -19.25
CA PHE A 66 3.81 -11.00 -19.79
C PHE A 66 3.68 -12.36 -19.07
N ARG A 67 2.47 -12.67 -18.60
CA ARG A 67 2.10 -13.93 -17.96
C ARG A 67 0.96 -14.58 -18.73
N PHE A 68 1.31 -15.57 -19.55
CA PHE A 68 0.33 -16.32 -20.35
C PHE A 68 -0.85 -16.89 -19.54
N PRO A 69 -0.67 -17.45 -18.33
CA PRO A 69 -1.80 -17.93 -17.51
C PRO A 69 -2.82 -16.84 -17.15
N ALA A 70 -2.37 -15.59 -16.94
CA ALA A 70 -3.27 -14.46 -16.71
C ALA A 70 -3.99 -14.06 -18.01
N TYR A 71 -3.28 -14.04 -19.13
CA TYR A 71 -3.85 -13.74 -20.45
C TYR A 71 -5.00 -14.68 -20.82
N VAL A 72 -4.81 -15.99 -20.69
CA VAL A 72 -5.87 -16.98 -20.98
C VAL A 72 -7.01 -16.95 -19.95
N ASN A 73 -6.83 -16.24 -18.84
CA ASN A 73 -7.83 -15.99 -17.81
C ASN A 73 -8.36 -14.54 -17.84
N GLN A 74 -8.53 -13.98 -19.05
CA GLN A 74 -9.20 -12.69 -19.31
C GLN A 74 -8.48 -11.44 -18.77
N HIS A 75 -7.18 -11.54 -18.46
CA HIS A 75 -6.31 -10.38 -18.29
C HIS A 75 -5.64 -10.00 -19.63
N ASP A 76 -5.06 -8.81 -19.75
CA ASP A 76 -4.20 -8.45 -20.89
C ASP A 76 -2.84 -9.18 -20.90
N GLY A 77 -2.56 -9.98 -19.86
CA GLY A 77 -1.32 -10.72 -19.66
C GLY A 77 -0.19 -9.93 -19.00
N TYR A 78 -0.19 -8.60 -18.94
CA TYR A 78 0.92 -7.81 -18.39
C TYR A 78 0.68 -7.48 -16.91
N LEU A 79 1.34 -8.23 -16.02
CA LEU A 79 1.23 -8.01 -14.58
C LEU A 79 2.36 -7.13 -14.08
N ILE A 80 2.05 -6.24 -13.12
CA ILE A 80 3.05 -5.54 -12.31
C ILE A 80 3.37 -6.42 -11.11
N GLU A 81 4.65 -6.74 -10.93
CA GLU A 81 5.12 -7.73 -9.97
C GLU A 81 6.36 -7.25 -9.21
N ALA A 82 6.59 -7.81 -8.03
CA ALA A 82 7.88 -7.80 -7.37
C ALA A 82 8.80 -8.81 -8.07
N PRO A 83 10.09 -8.47 -8.28
CA PRO A 83 11.08 -9.37 -8.86
C PRO A 83 11.12 -10.73 -8.20
N ALA A 84 11.11 -11.80 -8.99
CA ALA A 84 10.97 -13.16 -8.47
C ALA A 84 11.57 -14.22 -9.39
N GLY A 85 12.03 -15.30 -8.78
CA GLY A 85 12.76 -16.38 -9.45
C GLY A 85 12.53 -17.76 -8.88
N LEU A 86 12.69 -18.80 -9.70
CA LEU A 86 12.78 -20.17 -9.21
C LEU A 86 14.13 -20.41 -8.53
N LEU A 87 14.15 -21.27 -7.50
CA LEU A 87 15.39 -21.51 -6.74
C LEU A 87 16.46 -22.25 -7.54
N ASP A 88 16.08 -23.19 -8.42
CA ASP A 88 17.00 -24.02 -9.22
C ASP A 88 18.18 -24.58 -8.39
N GLU A 89 17.85 -25.22 -7.27
CA GLU A 89 18.79 -25.78 -6.28
C GLU A 89 19.66 -24.76 -5.52
N ALA A 90 19.56 -23.46 -5.81
CA ALA A 90 20.25 -22.41 -5.08
C ALA A 90 19.59 -22.08 -3.74
N HIS A 91 20.38 -21.47 -2.85
CA HIS A 91 19.84 -20.90 -1.61
C HIS A 91 18.95 -19.68 -1.95
N PRO A 92 17.79 -19.50 -1.29
CA PRO A 92 16.83 -18.45 -1.65
C PRO A 92 17.40 -17.03 -1.75
N GLU A 93 18.24 -16.65 -0.79
CA GLU A 93 18.88 -15.33 -0.80
C GLU A 93 19.85 -15.15 -1.97
N GLN A 94 20.64 -16.19 -2.29
CA GLN A 94 21.58 -16.16 -3.40
C GLN A 94 20.84 -16.02 -4.74
N ARG A 95 19.76 -16.81 -4.94
CA ARG A 95 18.92 -16.68 -6.14
C ARG A 95 18.34 -15.28 -6.25
N MET A 96 17.84 -14.74 -5.14
CA MET A 96 17.20 -13.43 -5.14
C MET A 96 18.19 -12.30 -5.49
N HIS A 97 19.44 -12.37 -5.06
CA HIS A 97 20.46 -11.41 -5.51
C HIS A 97 20.68 -11.47 -7.02
N ALA A 98 20.76 -12.67 -7.59
CA ALA A 98 20.93 -12.85 -9.04
C ALA A 98 19.73 -12.27 -9.82
N GLU A 99 18.50 -12.60 -9.40
CA GLU A 99 17.28 -12.09 -10.05
C GLU A 99 17.16 -10.58 -10.00
N LEU A 100 17.51 -9.96 -8.87
CA LEU A 100 17.44 -8.50 -8.76
C LEU A 100 18.41 -7.82 -9.74
N GLU A 101 19.61 -8.36 -9.89
CA GLU A 101 20.58 -7.83 -10.85
C GLU A 101 20.10 -8.03 -12.30
N GLU A 102 19.52 -9.19 -12.61
CA GLU A 102 19.03 -9.57 -13.93
C GLU A 102 17.75 -8.83 -14.35
N GLU A 103 16.68 -8.94 -13.55
CA GLU A 103 15.37 -8.38 -13.89
C GLU A 103 15.37 -6.86 -13.74
N THR A 104 16.04 -6.30 -12.71
CA THR A 104 15.94 -4.87 -12.40
C THR A 104 17.20 -4.05 -12.68
N GLY A 105 18.36 -4.70 -12.79
CA GLY A 105 19.65 -4.01 -12.89
C GLY A 105 20.14 -3.42 -11.56
N TYR A 106 19.54 -3.80 -10.42
CA TYR A 106 19.91 -3.32 -9.10
C TYR A 106 20.64 -4.39 -8.29
N LYS A 107 21.77 -3.96 -7.70
CA LYS A 107 22.52 -4.72 -6.72
C LYS A 107 22.32 -4.12 -5.34
N VAL A 108 21.89 -4.95 -4.39
CA VAL A 108 21.78 -4.61 -2.97
C VAL A 108 22.65 -5.55 -2.15
N GLU A 109 23.18 -5.04 -1.04
CA GLU A 109 24.08 -5.83 -0.17
C GLU A 109 23.31 -6.74 0.79
N GLN A 110 22.16 -6.30 1.29
CA GLN A 110 21.40 -7.00 2.31
C GLN A 110 19.95 -7.19 1.88
N LEU A 111 19.49 -8.44 1.95
CA LEU A 111 18.10 -8.81 1.84
C LEU A 111 17.60 -9.31 3.19
N ARG A 112 16.52 -8.69 3.68
CA ARG A 112 15.88 -9.12 4.92
C ARG A 112 14.78 -10.13 4.62
N PRO A 113 14.80 -11.35 5.17
CA PRO A 113 13.71 -12.30 5.01
C PRO A 113 12.44 -11.80 5.71
N VAL A 114 11.28 -12.09 5.11
CA VAL A 114 9.97 -11.62 5.59
C VAL A 114 9.01 -12.80 5.81
N PHE A 115 8.78 -13.61 4.78
CA PHE A 115 7.84 -14.72 4.79
C PHE A 115 8.44 -15.96 4.13
N ASP A 116 7.90 -17.12 4.51
CA ASP A 116 8.11 -18.41 3.84
C ASP A 116 6.73 -19.07 3.73
N VAL A 117 6.10 -18.99 2.56
CA VAL A 117 4.65 -19.25 2.41
C VAL A 117 4.32 -20.06 1.16
N PHE A 118 3.25 -20.85 1.26
CA PHE A 118 2.63 -21.49 0.11
C PHE A 118 1.66 -20.53 -0.58
N MET A 119 1.78 -20.36 -1.89
CA MET A 119 0.95 -19.42 -2.64
C MET A 119 -0.43 -19.98 -2.99
N SER A 120 -0.52 -21.26 -3.35
CA SER A 120 -1.78 -21.92 -3.70
C SER A 120 -1.83 -23.39 -3.23
N PRO A 121 -1.84 -23.63 -1.90
CA PRO A 121 -1.66 -24.96 -1.30
C PRO A 121 -2.81 -25.96 -1.57
N GLY A 122 -3.85 -25.54 -2.29
CA GLY A 122 -4.94 -26.44 -2.70
C GLY A 122 -4.51 -27.44 -3.78
N SER A 123 -3.56 -27.08 -4.63
CA SER A 123 -3.12 -27.93 -5.76
C SER A 123 -1.69 -27.65 -6.25
N VAL A 124 -1.04 -26.56 -5.83
CA VAL A 124 0.33 -26.21 -6.24
C VAL A 124 1.26 -26.40 -5.04
N THR A 125 2.41 -27.03 -5.28
CA THR A 125 3.41 -27.31 -4.22
C THR A 125 4.28 -26.10 -3.87
N GLU A 126 4.28 -25.09 -4.74
CA GLU A 126 5.15 -23.91 -4.68
C GLU A 126 5.13 -23.23 -3.31
N ARG A 127 6.33 -23.08 -2.78
CA ARG A 127 6.65 -22.25 -1.64
C ARG A 127 7.54 -21.11 -2.09
N LEU A 128 7.21 -19.88 -1.69
CA LEU A 128 8.00 -18.69 -1.98
C LEU A 128 8.67 -18.16 -0.72
N HIS A 129 9.95 -17.82 -0.88
CA HIS A 129 10.78 -17.14 0.11
C HIS A 129 10.78 -15.64 -0.15
N PHE A 130 10.26 -14.85 0.78
CA PHE A 130 10.06 -13.42 0.61
C PHE A 130 11.17 -12.61 1.25
N PHE A 131 11.64 -11.59 0.54
CA PHE A 131 12.67 -10.67 0.99
C PHE A 131 12.27 -9.22 0.76
N VAL A 132 12.93 -8.32 1.48
CA VAL A 132 12.93 -6.87 1.23
C VAL A 132 14.36 -6.35 1.28
N GLY A 133 14.68 -5.39 0.42
CA GLY A 133 16.01 -4.77 0.37
C GLY A 133 15.89 -3.26 0.19
N GLU A 134 16.74 -2.50 0.88
CA GLU A 134 16.82 -1.07 0.64
C GLU A 134 17.81 -0.78 -0.50
N TYR A 135 17.43 0.07 -1.46
CA TYR A 135 18.32 0.52 -2.52
C TYR A 135 18.64 2.00 -2.42
N HIS A 136 19.79 2.38 -2.94
CA HIS A 136 20.27 3.76 -2.98
C HIS A 136 20.70 4.13 -4.40
N ALA A 137 21.12 5.38 -4.61
CA ALA A 137 21.51 5.88 -5.94
C ALA A 137 22.63 5.04 -6.60
N GLY A 138 23.53 4.47 -5.81
CA GLY A 138 24.62 3.61 -6.29
C GLY A 138 24.23 2.14 -6.53
N SER A 139 23.00 1.74 -6.21
CA SER A 139 22.55 0.34 -6.35
C SER A 139 22.27 -0.05 -7.80
N LYS A 140 21.98 0.90 -8.70
CA LYS A 140 21.72 0.60 -10.11
C LYS A 140 23.04 0.36 -10.85
N ILE A 141 23.24 -0.87 -11.31
CA ILE A 141 24.46 -1.31 -12.02
C ILE A 141 24.19 -1.67 -13.49
N GLY A 142 22.93 -1.79 -13.89
CA GLY A 142 22.52 -2.13 -15.25
C GLY A 142 21.14 -1.58 -15.62
N SER A 143 20.68 -1.90 -16.81
CA SER A 143 19.32 -1.58 -17.27
C SER A 143 18.25 -2.48 -16.65
N GLY A 144 18.62 -3.70 -16.24
CA GLY A 144 17.66 -4.78 -16.03
C GLY A 144 17.08 -5.26 -17.35
N GLY A 145 15.96 -5.97 -17.27
CA GLY A 145 15.18 -6.41 -18.43
C GLY A 145 14.98 -7.91 -18.56
N GLY A 146 15.64 -8.71 -17.71
CA GLY A 146 15.62 -10.17 -17.82
C GLY A 146 16.53 -10.69 -18.94
N LEU A 147 16.41 -11.98 -19.23
CA LEU A 147 17.18 -12.67 -20.27
C LEU A 147 16.33 -12.99 -21.51
N GLU A 148 16.67 -12.37 -22.65
CA GLU A 148 16.00 -12.62 -23.94
C GLU A 148 16.05 -14.10 -24.35
N GLN A 149 17.14 -14.82 -24.02
CA GLN A 149 17.27 -16.24 -24.34
C GLN A 149 16.28 -17.12 -23.56
N GLU A 150 15.80 -16.65 -22.41
CA GLU A 150 14.79 -17.31 -21.58
C GLU A 150 13.36 -16.89 -21.96
N GLY A 151 13.23 -16.03 -22.98
CA GLY A 151 11.96 -15.49 -23.45
C GLY A 151 11.42 -14.35 -22.59
N GLU A 152 12.27 -13.73 -21.78
CA GLU A 152 11.90 -12.63 -20.91
C GLU A 152 11.93 -11.29 -21.65
N ASP A 153 10.94 -10.45 -21.35
CA ASP A 153 10.83 -9.06 -21.78
C ASP A 153 10.22 -8.28 -20.60
N ILE A 154 11.10 -7.76 -19.75
CA ILE A 154 10.73 -7.22 -18.43
C ILE A 154 10.92 -5.69 -18.43
N GLU A 155 9.86 -4.97 -18.14
CA GLU A 155 9.91 -3.53 -17.89
C GLU A 155 10.26 -3.29 -16.41
N VAL A 156 11.30 -2.51 -16.13
CA VAL A 156 11.64 -2.08 -14.76
C VAL A 156 10.86 -0.81 -14.41
N ILE A 157 10.09 -0.85 -13.32
CA ILE A 157 9.23 0.24 -12.88
C ILE A 157 9.66 0.73 -11.50
N GLU A 158 10.17 1.96 -11.43
CA GLU A 158 10.32 2.70 -10.17
C GLU A 158 9.08 3.57 -9.96
N MET A 159 8.38 3.41 -8.83
CA MET A 159 7.20 4.21 -8.53
C MET A 159 7.09 4.56 -7.05
N ASP A 160 6.29 5.59 -6.74
CA ASP A 160 5.92 5.95 -5.37
C ASP A 160 5.21 4.78 -4.68
N ALA A 161 5.62 4.48 -3.44
CA ALA A 161 5.14 3.33 -2.69
C ALA A 161 3.68 3.46 -2.26
N ASP A 162 3.22 4.68 -1.96
CA ASP A 162 1.83 4.93 -1.59
C ASP A 162 0.93 4.79 -2.84
N LYS A 163 1.41 5.23 -4.01
CA LYS A 163 0.76 4.93 -5.30
C LYS A 163 0.71 3.42 -5.58
N ALA A 164 1.81 2.69 -5.40
CA ALA A 164 1.83 1.25 -5.61
C ALA A 164 0.82 0.53 -4.70
N LEU A 165 0.73 0.93 -3.43
CA LEU A 165 -0.27 0.41 -2.51
C LEU A 165 -1.69 0.73 -2.97
N ALA A 166 -1.96 1.96 -3.43
CA ALA A 166 -3.27 2.33 -3.98
C ALA A 166 -3.63 1.49 -5.22
N MET A 167 -2.66 1.13 -6.06
CA MET A 167 -2.86 0.26 -7.23
C MET A 167 -3.30 -1.16 -6.85
N THR A 168 -3.02 -1.63 -5.63
CA THR A 168 -3.57 -2.90 -5.11
C THR A 168 -5.07 -2.81 -4.85
N ALA A 169 -5.56 -1.66 -4.38
CA ALA A 169 -6.96 -1.43 -4.08
C ALA A 169 -7.79 -1.17 -5.34
N SER A 170 -7.21 -0.54 -6.37
CA SER A 170 -7.87 -0.32 -7.67
C SER A 170 -7.90 -1.55 -8.56
N GLY A 171 -7.08 -2.57 -8.27
CA GLY A 171 -6.94 -3.77 -9.08
C GLY A 171 -5.97 -3.63 -10.25
N GLU A 172 -5.16 -2.56 -10.30
CA GLU A 172 -4.07 -2.42 -11.28
C GLU A 172 -2.86 -3.32 -10.94
N ILE A 173 -2.66 -3.62 -9.66
CA ILE A 173 -1.72 -4.66 -9.20
C ILE A 173 -2.54 -5.86 -8.73
N MET A 174 -2.45 -6.97 -9.47
CA MET A 174 -3.22 -8.20 -9.24
C MET A 174 -2.34 -9.41 -8.90
N ASP A 175 -1.13 -9.19 -8.40
CA ASP A 175 -0.19 -10.26 -8.05
C ASP A 175 -0.04 -10.42 -6.53
N ALA A 176 -0.28 -11.63 -6.02
CA ALA A 176 -0.40 -11.91 -4.59
C ALA A 176 0.90 -11.62 -3.82
N LYS A 177 2.05 -12.08 -4.32
CA LYS A 177 3.36 -11.86 -3.67
C LYS A 177 3.70 -10.36 -3.60
N THR A 178 3.35 -9.61 -4.65
CA THR A 178 3.54 -8.16 -4.71
C THR A 178 2.64 -7.43 -3.72
N ILE A 179 1.35 -7.76 -3.68
CA ILE A 179 0.41 -7.16 -2.72
C ILE A 179 0.88 -7.39 -1.28
N MET A 180 1.32 -8.61 -0.95
CA MET A 180 1.84 -8.94 0.38
C MET A 180 3.06 -8.10 0.75
N LEU A 181 4.02 -7.92 -0.17
CA LEU A 181 5.23 -7.13 0.07
C LEU A 181 4.93 -5.63 0.18
N LEU A 182 4.03 -5.09 -0.64
CA LEU A 182 3.60 -3.69 -0.56
C LEU A 182 2.88 -3.39 0.76
N GLN A 183 2.00 -4.29 1.20
CA GLN A 183 1.36 -4.19 2.50
C GLN A 183 2.38 -4.26 3.65
N TYR A 184 3.32 -5.21 3.58
CA TYR A 184 4.39 -5.33 4.58
C TYR A 184 5.26 -4.07 4.65
N LEU A 185 5.65 -3.51 3.50
CA LEU A 185 6.43 -2.28 3.41
C LEU A 185 5.73 -1.13 4.14
N HIS A 186 4.43 -0.93 3.88
CA HIS A 186 3.67 0.17 4.50
C HIS A 186 3.43 -0.06 6.01
N LEU A 187 3.27 -1.32 6.45
CA LEU A 187 3.04 -1.65 7.86
C LEU A 187 4.31 -1.58 8.72
N HIS A 188 5.49 -1.83 8.15
CA HIS A 188 6.68 -2.12 8.96
C HIS A 188 7.94 -1.34 8.59
N LEU A 189 8.00 -0.69 7.42
CA LEU A 189 9.26 -0.18 6.88
C LEU A 189 9.19 1.29 6.46
N LEU A 190 8.07 1.74 5.90
CA LEU A 190 7.91 3.15 5.58
C LEU A 190 7.43 3.91 6.81
N PRO A 191 8.14 4.96 7.24
CA PRO A 191 7.58 5.86 8.24
C PRO A 191 6.30 6.49 7.70
N PRO A 192 5.34 6.87 8.54
CA PRO A 192 4.19 7.64 8.09
C PRO A 192 4.64 8.91 7.37
N ARG A 193 3.93 9.33 6.32
CA ARG A 193 4.27 10.58 5.62
C ARG A 193 3.87 11.76 6.49
N SER A 194 4.66 12.83 6.47
CA SER A 194 4.19 14.14 6.96
C SER A 194 2.97 14.56 6.15
N MET A 195 1.86 14.80 6.84
CA MET A 195 0.59 15.22 6.25
C MET A 195 0.39 16.72 6.44
N MET A 196 -0.24 17.37 5.47
CA MET A 196 -0.94 18.62 5.68
C MET A 196 -2.34 18.30 6.25
N ILE A 197 -2.58 18.68 7.50
CA ILE A 197 -3.81 18.32 8.23
C ILE A 197 -4.65 19.57 8.46
N LEU A 198 -5.83 19.60 7.84
CA LEU A 198 -6.81 20.64 8.09
C LEU A 198 -7.49 20.40 9.45
N VAL A 199 -7.31 21.33 10.38
CA VAL A 199 -8.04 21.34 11.64
C VAL A 199 -9.42 21.96 11.39
N ALA A 200 -10.46 21.14 11.43
CA ALA A 200 -11.82 21.55 11.14
C ALA A 200 -12.64 21.57 12.44
N GLY A 201 -12.99 22.77 12.90
CA GLY A 201 -13.79 22.99 14.11
C GLY A 201 -14.90 24.03 13.89
N PRO A 202 -15.73 24.29 14.91
CA PRO A 202 -16.93 25.12 14.80
C PRO A 202 -16.60 26.63 14.73
N TYR A 203 -15.79 27.08 13.77
CA TYR A 203 -15.30 28.46 13.65
C TYR A 203 -16.37 29.53 14.00
N ARG A 204 -17.50 29.54 13.28
CA ARG A 204 -18.67 30.42 13.57
C ARG A 204 -19.80 29.74 14.35
N SER A 205 -19.85 28.42 14.38
CA SER A 205 -21.05 27.74 14.88
C SER A 205 -21.23 27.93 16.39
N GLY A 206 -22.44 28.32 16.78
CA GLY A 206 -22.80 28.55 18.18
C GLY A 206 -22.32 29.87 18.77
N THR A 207 -21.65 30.75 18.00
CA THR A 207 -21.13 32.04 18.51
C THR A 207 -22.18 33.15 18.47
N GLY A 208 -23.13 33.07 17.54
CA GLY A 208 -24.04 34.19 17.23
C GLY A 208 -23.30 35.35 16.54
N ASP A 209 -22.23 35.03 15.80
CA ASP A 209 -21.30 35.97 15.17
C ASP A 209 -20.63 36.97 16.14
N ASP A 210 -20.64 36.65 17.45
CA ASP A 210 -19.89 37.40 18.47
C ASP A 210 -18.37 37.24 18.27
N PRO A 211 -17.60 38.34 18.11
CA PRO A 211 -16.18 38.27 17.83
C PRO A 211 -15.34 37.57 18.92
N ALA A 212 -15.70 37.74 20.20
CA ALA A 212 -14.96 37.12 21.30
C ALA A 212 -15.18 35.60 21.33
N ARG A 213 -16.40 35.14 21.03
CA ARG A 213 -16.72 33.72 20.93
C ARG A 213 -16.13 33.07 19.68
N ILE A 214 -16.07 33.79 18.55
CA ILE A 214 -15.33 33.34 17.36
C ILE A 214 -13.85 33.18 17.70
N ALA A 215 -13.23 34.18 18.35
CA ALA A 215 -11.84 34.11 18.77
C ALA A 215 -11.57 32.94 19.74
N ALA A 216 -12.50 32.66 20.65
CA ALA A 216 -12.42 31.49 21.53
C ALA A 216 -12.49 30.16 20.76
N ASN A 217 -13.34 30.06 19.74
CA ASN A 217 -13.40 28.88 18.88
C ASN A 217 -12.12 28.69 18.07
N VAL A 218 -11.56 29.77 17.51
CA VAL A 218 -10.25 29.74 16.82
C VAL A 218 -9.16 29.27 17.78
N ALA A 219 -9.06 29.84 18.98
CA ALA A 219 -8.07 29.42 19.99
C ALA A 219 -8.20 27.94 20.36
N ALA A 220 -9.42 27.42 20.46
CA ALA A 220 -9.67 26.00 20.68
C ALA A 220 -9.17 25.15 19.50
N MET A 221 -9.34 25.61 18.26
CA MET A 221 -8.80 24.94 17.08
C MET A 221 -7.26 25.00 17.02
N GLU A 222 -6.70 26.17 17.31
CA GLU A 222 -5.25 26.40 17.33
C GLU A 222 -4.54 25.57 18.41
N SER A 223 -5.26 25.15 19.47
CA SER A 223 -4.70 24.25 20.50
C SER A 223 -4.18 22.91 19.94
N PHE A 224 -4.63 22.50 18.75
CA PHE A 224 -4.19 21.28 18.06
C PHE A 224 -2.97 21.50 17.14
N VAL A 225 -2.58 22.74 16.85
CA VAL A 225 -1.48 23.08 15.94
C VAL A 225 -0.16 22.54 16.47
N LEU A 226 0.23 22.90 17.70
CA LEU A 226 1.50 22.46 18.27
C LEU A 226 1.57 20.93 18.46
N PRO A 227 0.53 20.23 18.94
CA PRO A 227 0.54 18.77 18.99
C PRO A 227 0.69 18.09 17.63
N LEU A 228 0.01 18.57 16.58
CA LEU A 228 0.15 18.04 15.23
C LEU A 228 1.55 18.30 14.67
N TYR A 229 2.11 19.49 14.89
CA TYR A 229 3.49 19.81 14.52
C TYR A 229 4.50 18.89 15.22
N ARG A 230 4.29 18.60 16.51
CA ARG A 230 5.14 17.67 17.28
C ARG A 230 5.04 16.22 16.82
N LYS A 231 3.92 15.83 16.19
CA LYS A 231 3.77 14.55 15.49
C LYS A 231 4.43 14.56 14.10
N GLY A 232 5.10 15.65 13.71
CA GLY A 232 5.80 15.76 12.42
C GLY A 232 4.91 16.12 11.25
N HIS A 233 3.72 16.69 11.51
CA HIS A 233 2.76 17.10 10.49
C HIS A 233 2.68 18.61 10.32
N THR A 234 2.10 19.06 9.21
CA THR A 234 1.85 20.48 8.92
C THR A 234 0.37 20.81 9.19
N PRO A 235 0.01 21.37 10.36
CA PRO A 235 -1.36 21.77 10.65
C PRO A 235 -1.75 23.03 9.86
N VAL A 236 -3.02 23.10 9.43
CA VAL A 236 -3.60 24.30 8.81
C VAL A 236 -5.04 24.50 9.26
N LEU A 237 -5.48 25.75 9.36
CA LEU A 237 -6.86 26.15 9.61
C LEU A 237 -7.40 26.90 8.40
N GLY A 238 -8.69 26.74 8.10
CA GLY A 238 -9.31 27.36 6.91
C GLY A 238 -9.31 28.88 6.96
N GLU A 239 -9.63 29.44 8.13
CA GLU A 239 -9.69 30.86 8.40
C GLU A 239 -8.35 31.58 8.24
N TRP A 240 -7.23 30.90 8.53
CA TRP A 240 -5.89 31.48 8.37
C TRP A 240 -5.60 31.88 6.93
N LEU A 241 -6.11 31.11 5.97
CA LEU A 241 -5.89 31.34 4.54
C LEU A 241 -7.07 32.08 3.88
N ALA A 242 -8.29 31.90 4.39
CA ALA A 242 -9.47 32.57 3.86
C ALA A 242 -9.57 34.05 4.26
N LEU A 243 -9.26 34.40 5.51
CA LEU A 243 -9.44 35.77 6.02
C LEU A 243 -8.59 36.83 5.28
N PRO A 244 -7.30 36.58 4.96
CA PRO A 244 -6.53 37.53 4.15
C PRO A 244 -7.12 37.76 2.76
N VAL A 245 -7.69 36.71 2.13
CA VAL A 245 -8.35 36.82 0.82
C VAL A 245 -9.63 37.64 0.93
N LEU A 246 -10.43 37.43 1.98
CA LEU A 246 -11.65 38.20 2.24
C LEU A 246 -11.35 39.69 2.44
N HIS A 247 -10.31 40.01 3.22
CA HIS A 247 -9.88 41.38 3.42
C HIS A 247 -9.44 42.02 2.09
N ALA A 248 -8.64 41.32 1.28
CA ALA A 248 -8.23 41.81 -0.04
C ALA A 248 -9.42 42.04 -0.99
N ALA A 249 -10.50 41.27 -0.83
CA ALA A 249 -11.75 41.41 -1.59
C ALA A 249 -12.70 42.49 -1.04
N GLY A 250 -12.33 43.19 0.05
CA GLY A 250 -13.12 44.29 0.60
C GLY A 250 -14.24 43.89 1.55
N SER A 251 -14.24 42.66 2.07
CA SER A 251 -15.18 42.23 3.12
C SER A 251 -15.09 43.16 4.33
N GLN A 252 -16.25 43.60 4.81
CA GLN A 252 -16.42 44.45 6.00
C GLN A 252 -16.68 43.63 7.27
N GLY A 253 -17.02 42.34 7.13
CA GLY A 253 -17.21 41.46 8.27
C GLY A 253 -17.84 40.12 7.91
N VAL A 254 -17.99 39.30 8.95
CA VAL A 254 -18.64 38.00 8.86
C VAL A 254 -20.10 38.17 8.39
N GLY A 255 -20.50 37.38 7.39
CA GLY A 255 -21.87 37.35 6.88
C GLY A 255 -22.20 38.40 5.80
N ASP A 256 -21.24 39.23 5.38
CA ASP A 256 -21.44 40.08 4.21
C ASP A 256 -21.40 39.27 2.89
N ALA A 257 -21.76 39.91 1.78
CA ALA A 257 -21.84 39.24 0.47
C ALA A 257 -20.49 38.66 0.02
N VAL A 258 -19.39 39.36 0.28
CA VAL A 258 -18.03 38.92 -0.09
C VAL A 258 -17.63 37.70 0.75
N TYR A 259 -17.97 37.71 2.04
CA TYR A 259 -17.76 36.61 2.97
C TYR A 259 -18.44 35.33 2.50
N GLU A 260 -19.76 35.40 2.24
CA GLU A 260 -20.56 34.25 1.83
C GLU A 260 -20.14 33.73 0.44
N GLU A 261 -19.63 34.60 -0.44
CA GLU A 261 -19.09 34.20 -1.74
C GLU A 261 -17.75 33.45 -1.63
N ILE A 262 -16.83 33.88 -0.76
CA ILE A 262 -15.43 33.45 -0.80
C ILE A 262 -15.08 32.40 0.25
N PHE A 263 -15.58 32.52 1.49
CA PHE A 263 -15.03 31.76 2.62
C PHE A 263 -15.14 30.24 2.42
N HIS A 264 -16.34 29.74 2.13
CA HIS A 264 -16.56 28.30 1.94
C HIS A 264 -15.81 27.75 0.71
N PRO A 265 -15.90 28.36 -0.50
CA PRO A 265 -15.12 27.91 -1.65
C PRO A 265 -13.60 27.97 -1.44
N HIS A 266 -13.10 28.89 -0.62
CA HIS A 266 -11.68 28.93 -0.27
C HIS A 266 -11.27 27.74 0.60
N CYS A 267 -12.05 27.43 1.64
CA CYS A 267 -11.79 26.27 2.49
C CYS A 267 -11.88 24.94 1.73
N GLU A 268 -12.80 24.81 0.76
CA GLU A 268 -12.86 23.62 -0.12
C GLU A 268 -11.66 23.52 -1.07
N ARG A 269 -11.11 24.66 -1.52
CA ARG A 269 -9.87 24.69 -2.30
C ARG A 269 -8.68 24.28 -1.45
N LEU A 270 -8.56 24.79 -0.23
CA LEU A 270 -7.54 24.36 0.72
C LEU A 270 -7.60 22.85 1.00
N LEU A 271 -8.81 22.30 1.19
CA LEU A 271 -9.00 20.88 1.41
C LEU A 271 -8.43 20.03 0.26
N ALA A 272 -8.41 20.55 -0.98
CA ALA A 272 -7.80 19.87 -2.12
C ALA A 272 -6.29 19.66 -2.02
N HIS A 273 -5.63 20.40 -1.12
CA HIS A 273 -4.19 20.36 -0.88
C HIS A 273 -3.84 19.70 0.46
N CYS A 274 -4.84 19.22 1.20
CA CYS A 274 -4.64 18.54 2.48
C CYS A 274 -4.64 17.02 2.27
N ASP A 275 -3.89 16.31 3.11
CA ASP A 275 -3.87 14.84 3.14
C ASP A 275 -4.94 14.29 4.10
N ALA A 276 -5.27 15.06 5.13
CA ALA A 276 -6.23 14.66 6.16
C ALA A 276 -7.00 15.84 6.76
N VAL A 277 -8.10 15.51 7.44
CA VAL A 277 -8.88 16.43 8.28
C VAL A 277 -8.90 15.92 9.72
N LEU A 278 -8.60 16.78 10.68
CA LEU A 278 -8.87 16.54 12.10
C LEU A 278 -10.13 17.31 12.50
N ARG A 279 -11.25 16.60 12.69
CA ARG A 279 -12.52 17.19 13.11
C ARG A 279 -12.58 17.32 14.63
N ILE A 280 -12.75 18.54 15.12
CA ILE A 280 -12.74 18.87 16.56
C ILE A 280 -13.97 19.68 16.98
N GLY A 281 -14.21 19.77 18.29
CA GLY A 281 -15.25 20.62 18.87
C GLY A 281 -16.68 20.08 18.76
N GLY A 282 -17.67 20.98 18.85
CA GLY A 282 -19.11 20.66 18.90
C GLY A 282 -19.82 20.67 17.55
N ALA A 283 -21.15 20.63 17.56
CA ALA A 283 -21.97 20.62 16.35
C ALA A 283 -21.66 21.81 15.42
N SER A 284 -21.40 21.54 14.14
CA SER A 284 -21.17 22.57 13.13
C SER A 284 -21.44 22.03 11.73
N ALA A 285 -22.48 22.56 11.08
CA ALA A 285 -22.84 22.18 9.71
C ALA A 285 -21.69 22.43 8.71
N GLY A 286 -20.93 23.51 8.90
CA GLY A 286 -19.77 23.83 8.05
C GLY A 286 -18.64 22.81 8.22
N THR A 287 -18.32 22.43 9.46
CA THR A 287 -17.34 21.38 9.74
C THR A 287 -17.78 20.02 9.19
N ASP A 288 -19.05 19.67 9.37
CA ASP A 288 -19.61 18.39 8.91
C ASP A 288 -19.60 18.31 7.38
N ALA A 289 -19.91 19.41 6.69
CA ALA A 289 -19.78 19.51 5.23
C ALA A 289 -18.33 19.34 4.76
N MET A 290 -17.36 19.94 5.47
CA MET A 290 -15.94 19.79 5.17
C MET A 290 -15.49 18.33 5.32
N VAL A 291 -15.92 17.63 6.37
CA VAL A 291 -15.65 16.21 6.58
C VAL A 291 -16.27 15.35 5.46
N ALA A 292 -17.50 15.66 5.06
CA ALA A 292 -18.13 14.95 3.94
C ALA A 292 -17.36 15.16 2.61
N ALA A 293 -16.91 16.39 2.35
CA ALA A 293 -16.07 16.70 1.19
C ALA A 293 -14.72 15.97 1.23
N ALA A 294 -14.10 15.86 2.41
CA ALA A 294 -12.84 15.14 2.61
C ALA A 294 -13.00 13.64 2.29
N ARG A 295 -14.06 13.01 2.82
CA ARG A 295 -14.37 11.60 2.54
C ARG A 295 -14.62 11.34 1.06
N LYS A 296 -15.35 12.23 0.38
CA LYS A 296 -15.60 12.12 -1.07
C LYS A 296 -14.31 12.14 -1.89
N ARG A 297 -13.27 12.80 -1.39
CA ARG A 297 -11.94 12.90 -2.01
C ARG A 297 -11.00 11.76 -1.60
N GLY A 298 -11.43 10.84 -0.73
CA GLY A 298 -10.59 9.78 -0.19
C GLY A 298 -9.55 10.23 0.83
N LEU A 299 -9.71 11.44 1.40
CA LEU A 299 -8.81 11.94 2.44
C LEU A 299 -9.07 11.23 3.78
N LEU A 300 -8.03 11.16 4.61
CA LEU A 300 -8.14 10.64 5.96
C LEU A 300 -8.93 11.59 6.85
N VAL A 301 -9.81 11.05 7.69
CA VAL A 301 -10.59 11.86 8.65
C VAL A 301 -10.36 11.31 10.04
N TYR A 302 -9.77 12.15 10.89
CA TYR A 302 -9.53 11.89 12.29
C TYR A 302 -10.54 12.64 13.14
N HIS A 303 -10.97 12.01 14.22
CA HIS A 303 -11.88 12.59 15.21
C HIS A 303 -11.18 12.82 16.56
N ASP A 304 -9.96 12.31 16.70
CA ASP A 304 -9.13 12.43 17.88
C ASP A 304 -7.65 12.58 17.47
N LEU A 305 -6.90 13.35 18.24
CA LEU A 305 -5.47 13.57 18.00
C LEU A 305 -4.66 12.26 18.13
N ASP A 306 -5.08 11.34 18.98
CA ASP A 306 -4.40 10.05 19.20
C ASP A 306 -4.51 9.11 17.99
N GLN A 307 -5.49 9.34 17.11
CA GLN A 307 -5.61 8.62 15.84
C GLN A 307 -4.60 9.08 14.80
N VAL A 308 -4.02 10.27 14.98
CA VAL A 308 -3.03 10.83 14.06
C VAL A 308 -1.67 10.18 14.34
N PRO A 309 -1.03 9.53 13.35
CA PRO A 309 0.27 8.90 13.55
C PRO A 309 1.36 9.95 13.85
N ALA A 310 2.51 9.52 14.35
CA ALA A 310 3.71 10.36 14.42
C ALA A 310 4.66 10.00 13.28
N VAL A 311 5.38 10.99 12.75
CA VAL A 311 6.40 10.87 11.70
C VAL A 311 7.79 10.89 12.31
#